data_AF-A0A2G2LD08-F1
#
_entry.id   AF-A0A2G2LD08-F1
#
_cell.length_a   1.000
_cell.length_b   1.000
_cell.length_c   1.000
_cell.angle_alpha   90.00
_cell.angle_beta   90.00
_cell.angle_gamma   90.00
#
_symmetry.space_group_name_H-M   'P 1'
#
loop_
_entity.id
_entity.type
_entity.pdbx_description
1 polymer ?
#
loop_
_entity_poly.entity_id
_entity_poly.type
_entity_poly.pdbx_seq_one_letter_code
_entity_poly.pdbx_strand_id
1 'polypeptide(L)'
;MRYFKEILVSIAASIALFAASGVPANAQSEEPKAVNIGFVLYSKSRTPGTLTARWNYANRYFGPGLATGGPDSGFAGNYHVRYFYENGKFSDEYDLKVAQNGSFFDVTWLVDGVVKARGVGMLVEEGAALAVGWRRVDD
;
A
#
# COMPACT_ATOMS: atom_id res chain seq x y z
N MET A 1 -6.26 -57.09 -62.78
CA MET A 1 -5.39 -56.13 -63.47
C MET A 1 -6.05 -54.76 -63.45
N ARG A 2 -5.80 -53.95 -62.41
CA ARG A 2 -5.86 -52.47 -62.47
C ARG A 2 -5.38 -51.91 -61.12
N TYR A 3 -4.45 -50.98 -61.26
CA TYR A 3 -3.63 -50.35 -60.25
C TYR A 3 -4.36 -49.16 -59.62
N PHE A 4 -3.94 -48.80 -58.40
CA PHE A 4 -3.79 -47.44 -57.87
C PHE A 4 -5.01 -46.48 -57.90
N LYS A 5 -5.44 -46.02 -56.71
CA LYS A 5 -5.17 -44.64 -56.25
C LYS A 5 -5.91 -44.30 -54.94
N GLU A 6 -5.11 -43.83 -53.99
CA GLU A 6 -5.38 -42.65 -53.15
C GLU A 6 -6.33 -42.80 -51.94
N ILE A 7 -5.69 -43.12 -50.81
CA ILE A 7 -5.99 -42.59 -49.49
C ILE A 7 -5.97 -41.07 -49.57
N LEU A 8 -7.11 -40.40 -49.35
CA LEU A 8 -7.24 -39.00 -48.91
C LEU A 8 -8.74 -38.69 -48.72
N VAL A 9 -9.32 -39.12 -47.59
CA VAL A 9 -10.51 -38.45 -47.07
C VAL A 9 -10.04 -37.53 -45.96
N SER A 10 -9.76 -36.30 -46.39
CA SER A 10 -9.41 -35.16 -45.57
C SER A 10 -10.51 -34.94 -44.52
N ILE A 11 -10.11 -34.96 -43.24
CA ILE A 11 -10.92 -34.47 -42.13
C ILE A 11 -10.94 -32.94 -42.26
N ALA A 12 -11.80 -32.43 -43.14
CA ALA A 12 -12.14 -31.02 -43.25
C ALA A 12 -13.52 -30.79 -42.63
N ALA A 13 -13.62 -31.06 -41.32
CA ALA A 13 -14.77 -30.69 -40.49
C ALA A 13 -14.28 -30.08 -39.17
N SER A 14 -13.26 -29.23 -39.28
CA SER A 14 -12.81 -28.37 -38.20
C SER A 14 -12.68 -26.97 -38.78
N ILE A 15 -13.16 -25.98 -38.02
CA ILE A 15 -13.09 -24.54 -38.32
C ILE A 15 -14.22 -24.03 -39.23
N ALA A 16 -15.48 -24.12 -38.77
CA ALA A 16 -16.53 -23.24 -39.30
C ALA A 16 -17.64 -22.91 -38.28
N LEU A 17 -17.38 -23.00 -36.97
CA LEU A 17 -18.39 -22.65 -35.96
C LEU A 17 -17.76 -22.04 -34.69
N PHE A 18 -16.86 -21.07 -34.85
CA PHE A 18 -16.46 -20.14 -33.78
C PHE A 18 -16.25 -18.75 -34.40
N ALA A 19 -17.29 -18.24 -35.06
CA ALA A 19 -17.32 -16.89 -35.61
C ALA A 19 -18.66 -16.23 -35.25
N ALA A 20 -18.87 -15.96 -33.96
CA ALA A 20 -19.82 -14.95 -33.47
C ALA A 20 -19.75 -14.81 -31.93
N SER A 21 -18.56 -14.57 -31.37
CA SER A 21 -18.45 -13.91 -30.06
C SER A 21 -17.51 -12.73 -30.21
N GLY A 22 -18.05 -11.65 -30.77
CA GLY A 22 -17.42 -10.34 -30.70
C GLY A 22 -17.44 -9.85 -29.26
N VAL A 23 -16.62 -10.44 -28.40
CA VAL A 23 -16.18 -9.77 -27.17
C VAL A 23 -15.10 -8.79 -27.65
N PRO A 24 -15.31 -7.47 -27.56
CA PRO A 24 -14.25 -6.54 -27.90
C PRO A 24 -13.05 -6.85 -27.02
N ALA A 25 -11.97 -7.28 -27.65
CA ALA A 25 -10.68 -7.53 -27.02
C ALA A 25 -9.98 -6.21 -26.67
N ASN A 26 -10.63 -5.33 -25.90
CA ASN A 26 -9.98 -4.27 -25.14
C ASN A 26 -10.97 -3.57 -24.21
N ALA A 27 -11.36 -4.25 -23.13
CA ALA A 27 -11.87 -3.58 -21.94
C ALA A 27 -10.99 -4.01 -20.77
N GLN A 28 -9.69 -3.75 -20.89
CA GLN A 28 -8.82 -3.69 -19.73
C GLN A 28 -9.31 -2.47 -18.97
N SER A 29 -10.15 -2.69 -17.95
CA SER A 29 -10.59 -1.63 -17.06
C SER A 29 -9.33 -0.93 -16.55
N GLU A 30 -9.13 0.33 -16.91
CA GLU A 30 -8.06 1.14 -16.33
C GLU A 30 -8.20 1.01 -14.81
N GLU A 31 -7.19 0.43 -14.15
CA GLU A 31 -7.19 0.45 -12.70
C GLU A 31 -7.29 1.91 -12.26
N PRO A 32 -8.23 2.26 -11.36
CA PRO A 32 -8.36 3.63 -10.90
C PRO A 32 -7.00 4.15 -10.43
N LYS A 33 -6.62 5.34 -10.88
CA LYS A 33 -5.39 6.00 -10.45
C LYS A 33 -5.35 6.00 -8.92
N ALA A 34 -4.26 5.49 -8.35
CA ALA A 34 -4.09 5.43 -6.90
C ALA A 34 -4.27 6.83 -6.30
N VAL A 35 -5.15 6.94 -5.31
CA VAL A 35 -5.39 8.19 -4.60
C VAL A 35 -4.20 8.44 -3.67
N ASN A 36 -3.61 9.64 -3.71
CA ASN A 36 -2.52 10.06 -2.82
C ASN A 36 -3.05 10.31 -1.38
N ILE A 37 -3.53 9.25 -0.75
CA ILE A 37 -4.03 9.23 0.62
C ILE A 37 -3.56 7.92 1.26
N GLY A 38 -3.04 8.03 2.48
CA GLY A 38 -2.75 6.90 3.33
C GLY A 38 -3.27 7.09 4.73
N PHE A 39 -3.21 6.00 5.49
CA PHE A 39 -3.60 5.95 6.89
C PHE A 39 -2.56 5.15 7.66
N VAL A 40 -2.28 5.54 8.90
CA VAL A 40 -1.47 4.75 9.81
C VAL A 40 -2.04 4.83 11.22
N LEU A 41 -2.10 3.68 11.89
CA LEU A 41 -2.38 3.58 13.31
C LEU A 41 -1.08 3.28 14.03
N TYR A 42 -0.68 4.14 14.96
CA TYR A 42 0.42 3.90 15.87
C TYR A 42 -0.08 3.47 17.24
N SER A 43 0.51 2.42 17.80
CA SER A 43 0.25 1.96 19.15
C SER A 43 1.55 1.95 19.95
N LYS A 44 1.46 2.29 21.24
CA LYS A 44 2.62 2.16 22.14
C LYS A 44 3.00 0.68 22.25
N SER A 45 4.29 0.41 22.14
CA SER A 45 4.81 -0.92 22.41
C SER A 45 5.12 -1.11 23.90
N ARG A 46 5.60 -2.30 24.29
CA ARG A 46 6.08 -2.55 25.66
C ARG A 46 7.43 -1.89 25.96
N THR A 47 8.17 -1.50 24.92
CA THR A 47 9.47 -0.84 25.06
C THR A 47 9.26 0.68 25.00
N PRO A 48 9.73 1.45 26.01
CA PRO A 48 9.69 2.90 25.98
C PRO A 48 10.38 3.46 24.74
N GLY A 49 9.88 4.59 24.21
CA GLY A 49 10.44 5.20 23.01
C GLY A 49 10.13 4.48 21.69
N THR A 50 9.34 3.40 21.72
CA THR A 50 8.98 2.65 20.50
C THR A 50 7.48 2.50 20.29
N LEU A 51 7.06 2.65 19.02
CA LEU A 51 5.68 2.49 18.57
C LEU A 51 5.60 1.39 17.50
N THR A 52 4.56 0.58 17.54
CA THR A 52 4.19 -0.28 16.42
C THR A 52 3.24 0.47 15.51
N ALA A 53 3.31 0.20 14.20
CA ALA A 53 2.47 0.82 13.20
C ALA A 53 1.71 -0.22 12.39
N ARG A 54 0.48 0.12 11.98
CA ARG A 54 -0.25 -0.56 10.89
C ARG A 54 -0.62 0.50 9.87
N TRP A 55 -0.12 0.38 8.66
CA TRP A 55 -0.24 1.41 7.64
C TRP A 55 -0.94 0.90 6.38
N ASN A 56 -1.54 1.84 5.65
CA ASN A 56 -2.12 1.65 4.33
C ASN A 56 -1.83 2.88 3.45
N TYR A 57 -1.65 2.65 2.15
CA TYR A 57 -1.59 3.69 1.12
C TYR A 57 -2.50 3.29 -0.06
N ALA A 58 -3.38 4.21 -0.45
CA ALA A 58 -4.31 4.08 -1.57
C ALA A 58 -5.19 2.81 -1.55
N ASN A 59 -5.44 2.22 -0.37
CA ASN A 59 -6.08 0.90 -0.22
C ASN A 59 -5.41 -0.23 -1.01
N ARG A 60 -4.14 -0.07 -1.38
CA ARG A 60 -3.40 -0.99 -2.25
C ARG A 60 -2.15 -1.55 -1.60
N TYR A 61 -1.43 -0.70 -0.88
CA TYR A 61 -0.22 -1.07 -0.17
C TYR A 61 -0.47 -0.97 1.32
N PHE A 62 -0.04 -1.96 2.09
CA PHE A 62 -0.24 -1.97 3.53
C PHE A 62 0.72 -2.94 4.20
N GLY A 63 0.86 -2.78 5.51
CA GLY A 63 1.63 -3.70 6.33
C GLY A 63 1.97 -3.14 7.70
N PRO A 64 2.90 -3.78 8.41
CA PRO A 64 3.36 -3.33 9.71
C PRO A 64 4.45 -2.24 9.58
N GLY A 65 4.72 -1.58 10.70
CA GLY A 65 5.90 -0.74 10.86
C GLY A 65 6.36 -0.67 12.31
N LEU A 66 7.57 -0.14 12.50
CA LEU A 66 8.19 0.03 13.81
C LEU A 66 8.88 1.40 13.84
N ALA A 67 8.46 2.24 14.79
CA ALA A 67 9.09 3.51 15.08
C ALA A 67 9.90 3.41 16.38
N THR A 68 11.10 3.97 16.41
CA THR A 68 12.04 3.88 17.54
C THR A 68 12.73 5.20 17.83
N GLY A 69 13.29 5.36 19.03
CA GLY A 69 14.05 6.56 19.43
C GLY A 69 13.19 7.74 19.88
N GLY A 70 11.89 7.53 20.05
CA GLY A 70 10.99 8.55 20.59
C GLY A 70 11.04 8.70 22.11
N PRO A 71 10.14 9.51 22.69
CA PRO A 71 10.05 9.72 24.11
C PRO A 71 9.58 8.47 24.86
N ASP A 72 9.94 8.38 26.14
CA ASP A 72 9.50 7.30 27.03
C ASP A 72 7.98 7.23 27.20
N SER A 73 7.28 8.35 27.01
CA SER A 73 5.82 8.43 27.16
C SER A 73 5.18 9.36 26.13
N GLY A 74 3.90 9.14 25.89
CA GLY A 74 3.14 9.88 24.88
C GLY A 74 3.47 9.45 23.44
N PHE A 75 3.00 10.26 22.48
CA PHE A 75 3.26 10.06 21.05
C PHE A 75 4.05 11.21 20.41
N ALA A 76 4.09 12.39 21.05
CA ALA A 76 4.75 13.56 20.50
C ALA A 76 6.26 13.45 20.68
N GLY A 77 7.00 13.42 19.58
CA GLY A 77 8.45 13.26 19.57
C GLY A 77 9.01 13.01 18.18
N ASN A 78 10.31 12.78 18.14
CA ASN A 78 11.02 12.38 16.93
C ASN A 78 11.34 10.90 17.00
N TYR A 79 11.13 10.19 15.89
CA TYR A 79 11.37 8.76 15.78
C TYR A 79 12.11 8.47 14.48
N HIS A 80 12.81 7.35 14.44
CA HIS A 80 13.16 6.68 13.19
C HIS A 80 12.16 5.55 12.95
N VAL A 81 11.47 5.57 11.80
CA VAL A 81 10.40 4.60 11.48
C VAL A 81 10.75 3.79 10.24
N ARG A 82 10.49 2.48 10.31
CA ARG A 82 10.57 1.55 9.18
C ARG A 82 9.23 0.91 8.93
N TYR A 83 8.85 0.83 7.66
CA TYR A 83 7.64 0.18 7.19
C TYR A 83 7.97 -1.03 6.35
N PHE A 84 7.10 -2.03 6.47
CA PHE A 84 7.19 -3.27 5.72
C PHE A 84 5.83 -3.50 5.06
N TYR A 85 5.85 -4.17 3.91
CA TYR A 85 4.64 -4.73 3.32
C TYR A 85 4.16 -5.94 4.16
N GLU A 86 2.92 -6.37 3.93
CA GLU A 86 2.34 -7.53 4.61
C GLU A 86 3.21 -8.79 4.56
N ASN A 87 3.90 -9.02 3.44
CA ASN A 87 4.83 -10.15 3.28
C ASN A 87 6.17 -10.00 4.03
N GLY A 88 6.33 -8.95 4.85
CA GLY A 88 7.54 -8.66 5.61
C GLY A 88 8.67 -8.02 4.81
N LYS A 89 8.50 -7.80 3.49
CA LYS A 89 9.48 -7.09 2.68
C LYS A 89 9.53 -5.62 3.10
N PHE A 90 10.73 -5.07 3.20
CA PHE A 90 10.95 -3.64 3.42
C PHE A 90 10.19 -2.80 2.36
N SER A 91 9.50 -1.76 2.83
CA SER A 91 8.84 -0.76 1.99
C SER A 91 9.67 0.52 1.97
N ASP A 92 9.71 1.22 3.10
CA ASP A 92 10.29 2.56 3.21
C ASP A 92 10.75 2.81 4.65
N GLU A 93 11.65 3.78 4.84
CA GLU A 93 12.04 4.30 6.14
C GLU A 93 12.12 5.82 6.14
N TYR A 94 11.88 6.42 7.31
CA TYR A 94 11.82 7.87 7.47
C TYR A 94 12.31 8.30 8.84
N ASP A 95 12.77 9.55 8.92
CA ASP A 95 12.69 10.31 10.15
C ASP A 95 11.25 10.79 10.32
N LEU A 96 10.61 10.39 11.41
CA LEU A 96 9.23 10.70 11.74
C LEU A 96 9.18 11.76 12.84
N LYS A 97 8.47 12.85 12.59
CA LYS A 97 8.18 13.88 13.60
C LYS A 97 6.70 13.88 13.90
N VAL A 98 6.36 13.71 15.17
CA VAL A 98 4.99 13.78 15.69
C VAL A 98 4.93 14.98 16.65
N ALA A 99 4.16 15.99 16.31
CA ALA A 99 3.99 17.19 17.13
C ALA A 99 2.54 17.30 17.58
N GLN A 100 2.30 17.48 18.88
CA GLN A 100 0.96 17.73 19.38
C GLN A 100 0.56 19.18 19.12
N ASN A 101 -0.63 19.38 18.56
CA ASN A 101 -1.22 20.67 18.24
C ASN A 101 -2.67 20.71 18.74
N GLY A 102 -2.84 21.15 19.99
CA GLY A 102 -4.11 21.08 20.70
C GLY A 102 -4.55 19.62 20.92
N SER A 103 -5.76 19.29 20.46
CA SER A 103 -6.34 17.93 20.53
C SER A 103 -5.90 17.02 19.38
N PHE A 104 -5.16 17.56 18.41
CA PHE A 104 -4.69 16.85 17.22
C PHE A 104 -3.16 16.77 17.19
N PHE A 105 -2.64 16.09 16.18
CA PHE A 105 -1.21 15.92 15.95
C PHE A 105 -0.87 16.29 14.51
N ASP A 106 0.21 17.04 14.34
CA ASP A 106 0.88 17.22 13.06
C ASP A 106 1.95 16.14 12.93
N VAL A 107 1.94 15.41 11.82
CA VAL A 107 2.87 14.29 11.58
C VAL A 107 3.60 14.51 10.27
N THR A 108 4.93 14.40 10.32
CA THR A 108 5.79 14.65 9.16
C THR A 108 6.78 13.50 9.00
N TRP A 109 6.90 13.00 7.76
CA TRP A 109 7.88 12.00 7.37
C TRP A 109 8.96 12.66 6.52
N LEU A 110 10.22 12.45 6.88
CA LEU A 110 11.37 13.08 6.26
C LEU A 110 12.39 12.03 5.79
N VAL A 111 13.10 12.36 4.72
CA VAL A 111 14.32 11.67 4.28
C VAL A 111 15.38 12.75 4.14
N ASP A 112 16.50 12.59 4.86
CA ASP A 112 17.60 13.57 4.88
C ASP A 112 17.13 15.01 5.16
N GLY A 113 16.18 15.16 6.09
CA GLY A 113 15.58 16.45 6.45
C GLY A 113 14.58 17.03 5.43
N VAL A 114 14.36 16.36 4.29
CA VAL A 114 13.38 16.76 3.27
C VAL A 114 12.04 16.09 3.54
N VAL A 115 10.96 16.88 3.63
CA VAL A 115 9.61 16.37 3.88
C VAL A 115 9.07 15.59 2.68
N LYS A 116 8.73 14.32 2.89
CA LYS A 116 8.15 13.42 1.87
C LYS A 116 6.65 13.21 2.03
N ALA A 117 6.15 13.24 3.26
CA ALA A 117 4.73 13.14 3.54
C ALA A 117 4.34 14.01 4.74
N ARG A 118 3.08 14.42 4.76
CA ARG A 118 2.44 15.13 5.88
C ARG A 118 1.13 14.46 6.24
N GLY A 119 0.79 14.50 7.52
CA GLY A 119 -0.42 13.94 8.03
C GLY A 119 -0.94 14.68 9.25
N VAL A 120 -2.21 14.43 9.54
CA VAL A 120 -2.90 14.91 10.74
C VAL A 120 -3.45 13.72 11.49
N GLY A 121 -3.34 13.75 12.80
CA GLY A 121 -3.75 12.64 13.65
C GLY A 121 -4.54 13.05 14.87
N MET A 122 -5.17 12.07 15.49
CA MET A 122 -5.86 12.21 16.77
C MET A 122 -5.67 10.95 17.61
N LEU A 123 -5.75 11.11 18.92
CA LEU A 123 -5.79 9.96 19.82
C LEU A 123 -7.12 9.21 19.66
N VAL A 124 -7.01 7.89 19.68
CA VAL A 124 -8.14 6.95 19.67
C VAL A 124 -7.95 5.94 20.79
N GLU A 125 -8.97 5.09 21.03
CA GLU A 125 -8.91 4.05 22.07
C GLU A 125 -8.50 4.62 23.44
N GLU A 126 -9.17 5.70 23.87
CA GLU A 126 -8.88 6.37 25.14
C GLU A 126 -7.41 6.82 25.30
N GLY A 127 -6.72 7.09 24.19
CA GLY A 127 -5.31 7.52 24.18
C GLY A 127 -4.30 6.38 24.10
N ALA A 128 -4.75 5.15 23.87
CA ALA A 128 -3.87 3.99 23.66
C ALA A 128 -3.21 3.99 22.26
N ALA A 129 -3.83 4.65 21.27
CA ALA A 129 -3.33 4.71 19.91
C ALA A 129 -3.48 6.10 19.27
N LEU A 130 -2.64 6.37 18.26
CA LEU A 130 -2.67 7.58 17.43
C LEU A 130 -3.02 7.18 16.00
N ALA A 131 -4.21 7.59 15.55
CA ALA A 131 -4.66 7.41 14.17
C ALA A 131 -4.26 8.62 13.33
N VAL A 132 -3.63 8.41 12.18
CA VAL A 132 -3.10 9.48 11.33
C VAL A 132 -3.49 9.26 9.88
N GLY A 133 -4.20 10.23 9.29
CA GLY A 133 -4.36 10.32 7.84
C GLY A 133 -3.21 11.11 7.24
N TRP A 134 -2.67 10.69 6.10
CA TRP A 134 -1.49 11.32 5.50
C TRP A 134 -1.55 11.32 3.97
N ARG A 135 -0.73 12.18 3.36
CA ARG A 135 -0.48 12.23 1.91
C ARG A 135 0.98 12.51 1.61
N ARG A 136 1.47 12.07 0.46
CA ARG A 136 2.78 12.47 -0.08
C ARG A 136 2.76 13.92 -0.56
N VAL A 137 3.91 14.58 -0.50
CA VAL A 137 4.06 15.98 -0.92
C VAL A 137 4.23 16.12 -2.43
N ASP A 138 4.86 15.15 -3.08
CA ASP A 138 5.28 15.23 -4.48
C ASP A 138 4.22 14.76 -5.50
N ASP A 139 2.97 14.56 -5.06
CA ASP A 139 1.82 14.08 -5.86
C ASP A 139 0.66 15.08 -5.87
#